data_AF-A0A1M7T4Y0-F1
#
_entry.id   AF-A0A1M7T4Y0-F1
#
_cell.length_a   1.000
_cell.length_b   1.000
_cell.length_c   1.000
_cell.angle_alpha   90.00
_cell.angle_beta   90.00
_cell.angle_gamma   90.00
#
_symmetry.space_group_name_H-M   'P 1'
#
loop_
_entity.id
_entity.type
_entity.pdbx_description
1 polymer ?
#
loop_
_entity_poly.entity_id
_entity_poly.type
_entity_poly.pdbx_seq_one_letter_code
_entity_poly.pdbx_strand_id
1 'polypeptide(L)'
;MGFGSFFYILVFLPLSIVGYFVFNKFKKYTIANIFLVCMSLWFVGYFNYIYALMLCGSVLINYLFSMVIKKLSAKRIRQCALVVGILCNVASLLYFKYYNFFIENINNAFNTGLLTKEIILPLGISFYTFQQIAFLVDTYRELNKDTRFIDYALYVVYFPHIASGPILMHNDVIEQFRDENKRGLDYQNLLSGLYCFSIGLFKKVIIADTFANAVSWGFSNVDAMSSLDIFIVSLCYTFQLYFDFSGYCDMAIGTSRMFNIELPINFNSPYQSTSIIDFWGRWHLTLTQFLREYIYFPLGGSKKGKVRTYANIMIIFLISGIWHGANWTFIVWGLLHGFLNCLNRIFKKTWEKTNVVFQWMVTFTLVDFLWLLFRAESLSQAVYLLKKMMCMDSLFVSQGLIDSVALTEISFWETQSFSSAFKYIAEGIQYFYNRIYGFNLWAILLIAFFIVLNLKNTKQITYKRSFWRSLSIAIMLVWSMVSFTGVATYIYAGF
;
A
#
# COMPACT_ATOMS: atom_id res chain seq x y z
N MET A 1 -12.24 8.66 -4.89
CA MET A 1 -12.31 9.50 -3.67
C MET A 1 -11.18 9.08 -2.74
N GLY A 2 -10.61 9.96 -1.92
CA GLY A 2 -9.57 9.59 -0.94
C GLY A 2 -10.15 9.39 0.46
N PHE A 3 -9.61 8.45 1.24
CA PHE A 3 -10.04 8.22 2.62
C PHE A 3 -9.77 9.41 3.55
N GLY A 4 -8.69 10.14 3.33
CA GLY A 4 -8.35 11.39 4.04
C GLY A 4 -9.10 12.61 3.50
N SER A 5 -10.41 12.52 3.33
CA SER A 5 -11.23 13.66 2.90
C SER A 5 -12.48 13.81 3.76
N PHE A 6 -12.89 15.06 4.02
CA PHE A 6 -14.13 15.35 4.75
C PHE A 6 -15.34 14.70 4.11
N PHE A 7 -15.44 14.76 2.78
CA PHE A 7 -16.55 14.16 2.05
C PHE A 7 -16.60 12.64 2.23
N TYR A 8 -15.45 11.95 2.23
CA TYR A 8 -15.42 10.52 2.50
C TYR A 8 -15.92 10.19 3.91
N ILE A 9 -15.37 10.86 4.93
CA ILE A 9 -15.61 10.50 6.33
C ILE A 9 -17.00 10.93 6.81
N LEU A 10 -17.45 12.12 6.43
CA LEU A 10 -18.68 12.71 6.97
C LEU A 10 -19.93 12.39 6.13
N VAL A 11 -19.77 12.08 4.84
CA VAL A 11 -20.90 11.87 3.92
C VAL A 11 -20.89 10.46 3.36
N PHE A 12 -19.87 10.10 2.59
CA PHE A 12 -19.85 8.87 1.82
C PHE A 12 -19.88 7.61 2.70
N LEU A 13 -19.03 7.56 3.73
CA LEU A 13 -18.91 6.39 4.61
C LEU A 13 -20.18 6.16 5.45
N PRO A 14 -20.74 7.17 6.17
CA PRO A 14 -22.01 7.01 6.88
C PRO A 14 -23.16 6.59 5.97
N LEU A 15 -23.28 7.20 4.78
CA LEU A 15 -24.31 6.85 3.81
C LEU A 15 -24.18 5.39 3.33
N SER A 16 -22.95 4.94 3.06
CA SER A 16 -22.67 3.56 2.66
C SER A 16 -23.06 2.56 3.75
N ILE A 17 -22.68 2.83 4.99
CA ILE A 17 -22.97 1.96 6.14
C ILE A 17 -24.48 1.89 6.39
N VAL A 18 -25.13 3.04 6.49
CA VAL A 18 -26.58 3.12 6.76
C VAL A 18 -27.36 2.42 5.65
N GLY A 19 -27.09 2.74 4.39
CA GLY A 19 -27.80 2.12 3.26
C GLY A 19 -27.63 0.60 3.23
N TYR A 20 -26.40 0.10 3.41
CA TYR A 20 -26.13 -1.34 3.43
C TYR A 20 -26.92 -2.06 4.54
N PHE A 21 -26.84 -1.59 5.78
CA PHE A 21 -27.51 -2.25 6.90
C PHE A 21 -29.03 -2.07 6.88
N VAL A 22 -29.55 -0.96 6.32
CA VAL A 22 -30.99 -0.77 6.12
C VAL A 22 -31.55 -1.82 5.15
N PHE A 23 -30.93 -2.04 3.99
CA PHE A 23 -31.39 -3.07 3.06
C PHE A 23 -31.27 -4.49 3.66
N ASN A 24 -30.20 -4.76 4.41
CA ASN A 24 -30.04 -6.05 5.10
C ASN A 24 -31.08 -6.26 6.22
N LYS A 25 -31.46 -5.22 6.96
CA LYS A 25 -32.52 -5.29 7.98
C LYS A 25 -33.85 -5.74 7.40
N PHE A 26 -34.17 -5.32 6.16
CA PHE A 26 -35.35 -5.77 5.42
C PHE A 26 -35.15 -7.10 4.66
N LYS A 27 -34.06 -7.82 4.94
CA LYS A 27 -33.67 -9.08 4.26
C LYS A 27 -33.56 -8.96 2.73
N LYS A 28 -33.32 -7.74 2.22
CA LYS A 28 -33.12 -7.48 0.78
C LYS A 28 -31.63 -7.61 0.42
N TYR A 29 -31.04 -8.77 0.69
CA TYR A 29 -29.58 -9.00 0.59
C TYR A 29 -29.01 -8.69 -0.80
N THR A 30 -29.72 -9.06 -1.88
CA THR A 30 -29.29 -8.74 -3.25
C THR A 30 -29.26 -7.23 -3.48
N ILE A 31 -30.27 -6.49 -2.99
CA ILE A 31 -30.32 -5.03 -3.09
C ILE A 31 -29.20 -4.40 -2.26
N ALA A 32 -28.88 -4.94 -1.08
CA ALA A 32 -27.75 -4.49 -0.27
C ALA A 32 -26.41 -4.64 -1.02
N ASN A 33 -26.20 -5.76 -1.72
CA ASN A 33 -24.99 -5.97 -2.54
C ASN A 33 -24.96 -5.02 -3.75
N ILE A 34 -26.08 -4.83 -4.45
CA ILE A 34 -26.18 -3.86 -5.56
C ILE A 34 -25.89 -2.45 -5.06
N PHE A 35 -26.44 -2.07 -3.91
CA PHE A 35 -26.18 -0.78 -3.30
C PHE A 35 -24.69 -0.58 -3.01
N LEU A 36 -24.01 -1.57 -2.43
CA LEU A 36 -22.55 -1.48 -2.23
C LEU A 36 -21.75 -1.42 -3.54
N VAL A 37 -22.19 -2.13 -4.59
CA VAL A 37 -21.59 -1.99 -5.93
C VAL A 37 -21.74 -0.57 -6.43
N CYS A 38 -22.94 0.01 -6.34
CA CYS A 38 -23.19 1.40 -6.75
C CYS A 38 -22.35 2.40 -5.94
N MET A 39 -22.30 2.26 -4.60
CA MET A 39 -21.45 3.10 -3.76
C MET A 39 -19.97 2.96 -4.14
N SER A 40 -19.55 1.76 -4.50
CA SER A 40 -18.16 1.54 -4.90
C SER A 40 -17.81 2.12 -6.27
N LEU A 41 -18.73 2.02 -7.23
CA LEU A 41 -18.57 2.69 -8.52
C LEU A 41 -18.59 4.21 -8.38
N TRP A 42 -19.40 4.76 -7.45
CA TRP A 42 -19.35 6.18 -7.13
C TRP A 42 -18.00 6.58 -6.51
N PHE A 43 -17.45 5.77 -5.60
CA PHE A 43 -16.13 6.01 -5.01
C PHE A 43 -15.03 6.16 -6.08
N VAL A 44 -15.02 5.24 -7.06
CA VAL A 44 -14.08 5.27 -8.20
C VAL A 44 -14.39 6.45 -9.12
N GLY A 45 -15.66 6.62 -9.50
CA GLY A 45 -16.14 7.63 -10.43
C GLY A 45 -16.05 9.07 -9.92
N TYR A 46 -15.87 9.27 -8.60
CA TYR A 46 -15.74 10.59 -7.99
C TYR A 46 -14.57 11.40 -8.57
N PHE A 47 -13.46 10.75 -8.93
CA PHE A 47 -12.34 11.42 -9.58
C PHE A 47 -12.57 11.55 -11.09
N ASN A 48 -12.97 10.44 -11.74
CA ASN A 48 -13.28 10.43 -13.16
C ASN A 48 -14.27 9.29 -13.45
N TYR A 49 -15.46 9.63 -13.95
CA TYR A 49 -16.50 8.64 -14.26
C TYR A 49 -16.09 7.66 -15.36
N ILE A 50 -15.15 8.04 -16.24
CA ILE A 50 -14.61 7.16 -17.28
C ILE A 50 -13.92 5.95 -16.65
N TYR A 51 -13.23 6.11 -15.51
CA TYR A 51 -12.60 4.99 -14.82
C TYR A 51 -13.61 4.00 -14.26
N ALA A 52 -14.75 4.49 -13.75
CA ALA A 52 -15.82 3.62 -13.32
C ALA A 52 -16.40 2.82 -14.50
N LEU A 53 -16.59 3.46 -15.67
CA LEU A 53 -17.05 2.79 -16.88
C LEU A 53 -16.06 1.73 -17.38
N MET A 54 -14.77 2.05 -17.41
CA MET A 54 -13.72 1.11 -17.79
C MET A 54 -13.65 -0.08 -16.83
N LEU A 55 -13.78 0.16 -15.52
CA LEU A 55 -13.85 -0.88 -14.51
C LEU A 55 -15.07 -1.77 -14.72
N CYS A 56 -16.25 -1.21 -14.97
CA CYS A 56 -17.46 -1.98 -15.30
C CYS A 56 -17.26 -2.85 -16.55
N GLY A 57 -16.64 -2.31 -17.60
CA GLY A 57 -16.30 -3.06 -18.81
C GLY A 57 -15.34 -4.23 -18.50
N SER A 58 -14.29 -3.97 -17.71
CA SER A 58 -13.35 -5.00 -17.28
C SER A 58 -14.03 -6.10 -16.45
N VAL A 59 -14.89 -5.74 -15.51
CA VAL A 59 -15.70 -6.67 -14.70
C VAL A 59 -16.57 -7.53 -15.61
N LEU A 60 -17.31 -6.92 -16.54
CA LEU A 60 -18.19 -7.67 -17.45
C LEU A 60 -17.40 -8.67 -18.30
N ILE A 61 -16.32 -8.22 -18.94
CA ILE A 61 -15.48 -9.06 -19.81
C ILE A 61 -14.90 -10.25 -19.02
N ASN A 62 -14.33 -10.00 -17.85
CA ASN A 62 -13.76 -11.07 -17.03
C ASN A 62 -14.83 -12.04 -16.51
N TYR A 63 -16.02 -11.55 -16.16
CA TYR A 63 -17.13 -12.42 -15.78
C TYR A 63 -17.57 -13.32 -16.93
N LEU A 64 -17.65 -12.79 -18.16
CA LEU A 64 -17.97 -13.57 -19.36
C LEU A 64 -16.92 -14.66 -19.62
N PHE A 65 -15.62 -14.35 -19.53
CA PHE A 65 -14.57 -15.37 -19.60
C PHE A 65 -14.74 -16.45 -18.53
N SER A 66 -15.06 -16.06 -17.30
CA SER A 66 -15.32 -17.02 -16.22
C SER A 66 -16.50 -17.95 -16.54
N MET A 67 -17.57 -17.45 -17.15
CA MET A 67 -18.71 -18.27 -17.58
C MET A 67 -18.30 -19.27 -18.67
N VAL A 68 -17.51 -18.84 -19.67
CA VAL A 68 -17.02 -19.71 -20.74
C VAL A 68 -16.16 -20.84 -20.17
N ILE A 69 -15.25 -20.52 -19.23
CA ILE A 69 -14.39 -21.50 -18.55
C ILE A 69 -15.22 -22.51 -17.75
N LYS A 70 -16.33 -22.08 -17.13
CA LYS A 70 -17.23 -22.95 -16.34
C LYS A 70 -18.13 -23.83 -17.20
N LYS A 71 -18.73 -23.28 -18.26
CA LYS A 71 -19.79 -23.94 -19.04
C LYS A 71 -19.23 -25.03 -19.98
N LEU A 72 -18.01 -24.86 -20.46
CA LEU A 72 -17.44 -25.76 -21.46
C LEU A 72 -16.69 -26.92 -20.80
N SER A 73 -16.97 -28.15 -21.22
CA SER A 73 -16.29 -29.36 -20.73
C SER A 73 -14.92 -29.58 -21.39
N ALA A 74 -14.75 -29.12 -22.63
CA ALA A 74 -13.53 -29.34 -23.41
C ALA A 74 -12.33 -28.58 -22.82
N LYS A 75 -11.36 -29.33 -22.28
CA LYS A 75 -10.14 -28.80 -21.62
C LYS A 75 -9.41 -27.75 -22.46
N ARG A 76 -9.24 -27.98 -23.77
CA ARG A 76 -8.54 -27.04 -24.67
C ARG A 76 -9.26 -25.69 -24.77
N ILE A 77 -10.58 -25.69 -24.82
CA ILE A 77 -11.35 -24.44 -24.93
C ILE A 77 -11.32 -23.67 -23.60
N ARG A 78 -11.44 -24.38 -22.46
CA ARG A 78 -11.27 -23.78 -21.13
C ARG A 78 -9.89 -23.13 -20.97
N GLN A 79 -8.83 -23.80 -21.44
CA GLN A 79 -7.47 -23.27 -21.44
C GLN A 79 -7.33 -22.05 -22.35
N CYS A 80 -7.89 -22.09 -23.56
CA CYS A 80 -7.89 -20.94 -24.47
C CYS A 80 -8.59 -19.73 -23.85
N ALA A 81 -9.80 -19.93 -23.30
CA ALA A 81 -10.56 -18.86 -22.63
C ALA A 81 -9.79 -18.26 -21.44
N LEU A 82 -9.13 -19.10 -20.62
CA LEU A 82 -8.25 -18.64 -19.54
C LEU A 82 -7.10 -17.79 -20.08
N VAL A 83 -6.36 -18.30 -21.08
CA VAL A 83 -5.19 -17.61 -21.63
C VAL A 83 -5.59 -16.27 -22.26
N VAL A 84 -6.65 -16.25 -23.08
CA VAL A 84 -7.15 -15.02 -23.68
C VAL A 84 -7.61 -14.03 -22.61
N GLY A 85 -8.34 -14.48 -21.59
CA GLY A 85 -8.75 -13.62 -20.47
C GLY A 85 -7.56 -13.02 -19.72
N ILE A 86 -6.54 -13.82 -19.41
CA ILE A 86 -5.29 -13.32 -18.79
C ILE A 86 -4.60 -12.31 -19.71
N LEU A 87 -4.49 -12.60 -21.01
CA LEU A 87 -3.86 -11.71 -21.98
C LEU A 87 -4.62 -10.38 -22.11
N CYS A 88 -5.96 -10.37 -22.06
CA CYS A 88 -6.73 -9.12 -22.06
C CYS A 88 -6.43 -8.24 -20.82
N ASN A 89 -6.35 -8.86 -19.64
CA ASN A 89 -5.99 -8.16 -18.40
C ASN A 89 -4.56 -7.59 -18.46
N VAL A 90 -3.60 -8.41 -18.87
CA VAL A 90 -2.19 -8.00 -19.01
C VAL A 90 -2.05 -6.93 -20.09
N ALA A 91 -2.72 -7.05 -21.23
CA ALA A 91 -2.68 -6.06 -22.30
C ALA A 91 -3.24 -4.70 -21.86
N SER A 92 -4.33 -4.69 -21.09
CA SER A 92 -4.86 -3.47 -20.47
C SER A 92 -3.82 -2.81 -19.57
N LEU A 93 -3.17 -3.59 -18.70
CA LEU A 93 -2.12 -3.07 -17.83
C LEU A 93 -0.91 -2.56 -18.63
N LEU A 94 -0.45 -3.30 -19.65
CA LEU A 94 0.64 -2.89 -20.55
C LEU A 94 0.33 -1.57 -21.27
N TYR A 95 -0.89 -1.40 -21.76
CA TYR A 95 -1.33 -0.18 -22.42
C TYR A 95 -1.38 1.01 -21.45
N PHE A 96 -2.13 0.90 -20.35
CA PHE A 96 -2.36 2.04 -19.46
C PHE A 96 -1.14 2.43 -18.63
N LYS A 97 -0.29 1.46 -18.26
CA LYS A 97 0.84 1.70 -17.35
C LYS A 97 2.20 1.76 -18.04
N TYR A 98 2.42 1.00 -19.12
CA TYR A 98 3.78 0.82 -19.67
C TYR A 98 3.95 1.33 -21.11
N TYR A 99 2.90 1.81 -21.78
CA TYR A 99 2.97 2.23 -23.17
C TYR A 99 4.07 3.29 -23.41
N ASN A 100 4.07 4.37 -22.61
CA ASN A 100 5.07 5.43 -22.76
C ASN A 100 6.50 4.92 -22.46
N PHE A 101 6.67 4.08 -21.44
CA PHE A 101 7.97 3.47 -21.15
C PHE A 101 8.49 2.63 -22.34
N PHE A 102 7.65 1.84 -23.00
CA PHE A 102 8.08 1.10 -24.20
C PHE A 102 8.44 2.04 -25.36
N ILE A 103 7.63 3.06 -25.61
CA ILE A 103 7.88 4.05 -26.67
C ILE A 103 9.19 4.80 -26.42
N GLU A 104 9.44 5.24 -25.19
CA GLU A 104 10.68 5.92 -24.79
C GLU A 104 11.91 5.02 -24.98
N ASN A 105 11.84 3.74 -24.61
CA ASN A 105 12.94 2.81 -24.84
C ASN A 105 13.18 2.54 -26.34
N ILE A 106 12.12 2.49 -27.16
CA ILE A 106 12.25 2.34 -28.63
C ILE A 106 12.86 3.61 -29.25
N ASN A 107 12.42 4.79 -28.83
CA ASN A 107 12.99 6.06 -29.25
C ASN A 107 14.49 6.12 -28.93
N ASN A 108 14.88 5.74 -27.70
CA ASN A 108 16.27 5.75 -27.27
C ASN A 108 17.13 4.67 -27.97
N ALA A 109 16.60 3.47 -28.21
CA ALA A 109 17.35 2.36 -28.80
C ALA A 109 17.54 2.50 -30.32
N PHE A 110 16.54 3.05 -31.02
CA PHE A 110 16.52 3.12 -32.49
C PHE A 110 16.56 4.56 -33.02
N ASN A 111 16.74 5.56 -32.16
CA ASN A 111 16.68 6.99 -32.51
C ASN A 111 15.40 7.34 -33.31
N THR A 112 14.27 6.80 -32.86
CA THR A 112 12.97 7.10 -33.46
C THR A 112 12.29 8.28 -32.77
N GLY A 113 11.36 8.95 -33.46
CA GLY A 113 10.60 10.10 -32.96
C GLY A 113 9.15 9.76 -32.68
N LEU A 114 8.86 8.56 -32.17
CA LEU A 114 7.48 8.16 -31.87
C LEU A 114 6.93 9.02 -30.73
N LEU A 115 5.76 9.60 -30.94
CA LEU A 115 5.11 10.45 -29.94
C LEU A 115 4.58 9.60 -28.77
N THR A 116 4.89 10.01 -27.54
CA THR A 116 4.23 9.49 -26.34
C THR A 116 2.78 9.96 -26.30
N LYS A 117 1.96 9.30 -25.47
CA LYS A 117 0.55 9.62 -25.32
C LYS A 117 0.27 10.11 -23.91
N GLU A 118 -0.63 11.06 -23.77
CA GLU A 118 -1.22 11.43 -22.48
C GLU A 118 -2.24 10.37 -22.09
N ILE A 119 -1.75 9.28 -21.49
CA ILE A 119 -2.58 8.19 -21.01
C ILE A 119 -2.85 8.42 -19.54
N ILE A 120 -4.13 8.60 -19.18
CA ILE A 120 -4.52 8.76 -17.79
C ILE A 120 -4.75 7.38 -17.16
N LEU A 121 -3.96 7.04 -16.16
CA LEU A 121 -3.99 5.73 -15.49
C LEU A 121 -5.29 5.54 -14.67
N PRO A 122 -6.11 4.52 -14.95
CA PRO A 122 -7.31 4.27 -14.17
C PRO A 122 -6.96 3.88 -12.73
N LEU A 123 -7.66 4.49 -11.76
CA LEU A 123 -7.45 4.22 -10.34
C LEU A 123 -7.62 2.72 -10.03
N GLY A 124 -6.63 2.13 -9.37
CA GLY A 124 -6.68 0.74 -8.94
C GLY A 124 -6.42 -0.30 -10.03
N ILE A 125 -6.07 0.09 -11.27
CA ILE A 125 -5.87 -0.85 -12.38
C ILE A 125 -4.91 -1.98 -12.07
N SER A 126 -3.79 -1.67 -11.41
CA SER A 126 -2.83 -2.69 -11.01
C SER A 126 -3.42 -3.72 -10.03
N PHE A 127 -4.28 -3.30 -9.12
CA PHE A 127 -4.89 -4.16 -8.09
C PHE A 127 -6.03 -5.00 -8.65
N TYR A 128 -7.01 -4.40 -9.33
CA TYR A 128 -8.15 -5.15 -9.87
C TYR A 128 -7.71 -6.10 -10.98
N THR A 129 -6.68 -5.76 -11.77
CA THR A 129 -6.13 -6.67 -12.79
C THR A 129 -5.61 -7.97 -12.16
N PHE A 130 -4.90 -7.88 -11.04
CA PHE A 130 -4.42 -9.07 -10.32
C PHE A 130 -5.57 -9.90 -9.75
N GLN A 131 -6.58 -9.26 -9.17
CA GLN A 131 -7.78 -9.93 -8.66
C GLN A 131 -8.57 -10.65 -9.74
N GLN A 132 -8.68 -10.04 -10.93
CA GLN A 132 -9.36 -10.61 -12.08
C GLN A 132 -8.60 -11.79 -12.66
N ILE A 133 -7.28 -11.69 -12.79
CA ILE A 133 -6.42 -12.82 -13.18
C ILE A 133 -6.54 -13.98 -12.18
N ALA A 134 -6.43 -13.69 -10.88
CA ALA A 134 -6.60 -14.67 -9.81
C ALA A 134 -7.96 -15.37 -9.93
N PHE A 135 -9.04 -14.60 -10.09
CA PHE A 135 -10.39 -15.13 -10.25
C PHE A 135 -10.53 -16.04 -11.48
N LEU A 136 -9.96 -15.68 -12.63
CA LEU A 136 -9.99 -16.53 -13.83
C LEU A 136 -9.21 -17.83 -13.62
N VAL A 137 -8.01 -17.76 -13.03
CA VAL A 137 -7.19 -18.94 -12.72
C VAL A 137 -7.92 -19.87 -11.76
N ASP A 138 -8.54 -19.32 -10.71
CA ASP A 138 -9.29 -20.11 -9.73
C ASP A 138 -10.59 -20.68 -10.29
N THR A 139 -11.21 -19.98 -11.25
CA THR A 139 -12.31 -20.53 -12.05
C THR A 139 -11.87 -21.73 -12.85
N TYR A 140 -10.71 -21.64 -13.52
CA TYR A 140 -10.15 -22.74 -14.27
C TYR A 140 -9.77 -23.92 -13.35
N ARG A 141 -9.28 -23.64 -12.14
CA ARG A 141 -8.98 -24.63 -11.08
C ARG A 141 -10.21 -25.12 -10.34
N GLU A 142 -11.41 -24.68 -10.74
CA GLU A 142 -12.69 -25.16 -10.19
C GLU A 142 -12.93 -24.77 -8.71
N LEU A 143 -12.29 -23.70 -8.24
CA LEU A 143 -12.36 -23.22 -6.85
C LEU A 143 -13.48 -22.20 -6.58
N ASN A 144 -14.23 -21.76 -7.59
CA ASN A 144 -15.23 -20.68 -7.45
C ASN A 144 -16.54 -20.90 -8.25
N LYS A 145 -16.96 -22.16 -8.40
CA LYS A 145 -18.00 -22.61 -9.35
C LYS A 145 -19.32 -21.82 -9.23
N ASP A 146 -19.78 -21.50 -8.03
CA ASP A 146 -21.12 -20.93 -7.81
C ASP A 146 -21.17 -19.39 -7.67
N THR A 147 -20.20 -18.68 -8.24
CA THR A 147 -20.13 -17.21 -8.13
C THR A 147 -21.13 -16.51 -9.06
N ARG A 148 -22.11 -15.78 -8.49
CA ARG A 148 -23.07 -14.93 -9.24
C ARG A 148 -22.40 -13.64 -9.70
N PHE A 149 -22.94 -13.01 -10.75
CA PHE A 149 -22.39 -11.76 -11.29
C PHE A 149 -22.25 -10.69 -10.22
N ILE A 150 -23.29 -10.49 -9.42
CA ILE A 150 -23.28 -9.44 -8.38
C ILE A 150 -22.21 -9.67 -7.31
N ASP A 151 -21.94 -10.92 -6.94
CA ASP A 151 -20.93 -11.25 -5.94
C ASP A 151 -19.53 -11.03 -6.50
N TYR A 152 -19.31 -11.41 -7.76
CA TYR A 152 -18.07 -11.14 -8.48
C TYR A 152 -17.84 -9.64 -8.69
N ALA A 153 -18.86 -8.93 -9.16
CA ALA A 153 -18.80 -7.49 -9.37
C ALA A 153 -18.46 -6.78 -8.06
N LEU A 154 -19.17 -7.09 -6.97
CA LEU A 154 -18.88 -6.54 -5.65
C LEU A 154 -17.45 -6.87 -5.21
N TYR A 155 -16.99 -8.11 -5.32
CA TYR A 155 -15.61 -8.50 -5.01
C TYR A 155 -14.57 -7.60 -5.70
N VAL A 156 -14.70 -7.38 -7.00
CA VAL A 156 -13.74 -6.57 -7.77
C VAL A 156 -13.85 -5.08 -7.40
N VAL A 157 -15.07 -4.55 -7.32
CA VAL A 157 -15.26 -3.10 -7.17
C VAL A 157 -15.23 -2.62 -5.72
N TYR A 158 -15.29 -3.51 -4.73
CA TYR A 158 -15.47 -3.17 -3.31
C TYR A 158 -14.54 -2.02 -2.86
N PHE A 159 -15.13 -0.84 -2.64
CA PHE A 159 -14.36 0.39 -2.50
C PHE A 159 -13.32 0.41 -1.36
N PRO A 160 -13.49 -0.30 -0.23
CA PRO A 160 -12.50 -0.24 0.83
C PRO A 160 -11.13 -0.74 0.39
N HIS A 161 -11.03 -1.62 -0.62
CA HIS A 161 -9.74 -2.12 -1.08
C HIS A 161 -9.28 -1.60 -2.44
N ILE A 162 -10.19 -1.16 -3.32
CA ILE A 162 -9.90 -1.01 -4.76
C ILE A 162 -8.74 -0.05 -5.09
N ALA A 163 -8.54 1.01 -4.30
CA ALA A 163 -7.52 2.01 -4.57
C ALA A 163 -6.14 1.63 -4.00
N SER A 164 -6.10 1.13 -2.76
CA SER A 164 -4.87 1.04 -1.96
C SER A 164 -4.92 -0.03 -0.86
N GLY A 165 -5.92 -0.93 -0.91
CA GLY A 165 -6.09 -1.96 0.10
C GLY A 165 -5.33 -3.26 -0.22
N PRO A 166 -5.47 -4.26 0.65
CA PRO A 166 -4.91 -5.59 0.44
C PRO A 166 -5.43 -6.23 -0.86
N ILE A 167 -4.58 -6.98 -1.57
CA ILE A 167 -5.00 -7.74 -2.76
C ILE A 167 -5.84 -8.92 -2.29
N LEU A 168 -7.16 -8.83 -2.49
CA LEU A 168 -8.11 -9.84 -2.05
C LEU A 168 -8.08 -11.07 -2.96
N MET A 169 -8.21 -12.26 -2.36
CA MET A 169 -8.59 -13.46 -3.09
C MET A 169 -10.10 -13.67 -3.00
N HIS A 170 -10.71 -14.30 -4.00
CA HIS A 170 -12.18 -14.43 -4.03
C HIS A 170 -12.73 -15.25 -2.85
N ASN A 171 -11.99 -16.29 -2.44
CA ASN A 171 -12.33 -17.13 -1.29
C ASN A 171 -12.37 -16.34 0.03
N ASP A 172 -11.55 -15.28 0.15
CA ASP A 172 -11.47 -14.54 1.39
C ASP A 172 -12.74 -13.72 1.65
N VAL A 173 -13.46 -13.28 0.61
CA VAL A 173 -14.49 -12.23 0.77
C VAL A 173 -15.86 -12.60 0.22
N ILE A 174 -15.95 -13.35 -0.87
CA ILE A 174 -17.27 -13.65 -1.50
C ILE A 174 -18.18 -14.42 -0.55
N GLU A 175 -17.63 -15.36 0.23
CA GLU A 175 -18.41 -16.11 1.23
C GLU A 175 -18.91 -15.21 2.35
N GLN A 176 -18.11 -14.22 2.78
CA GLN A 176 -18.54 -13.24 3.78
C GLN A 176 -19.70 -12.36 3.29
N PHE A 177 -19.72 -12.01 2.00
CA PHE A 177 -20.87 -11.33 1.41
C PHE A 177 -22.12 -12.20 1.36
N ARG A 178 -22.02 -13.53 1.47
CA ARG A 178 -23.18 -14.43 1.41
C ARG A 178 -23.66 -14.85 2.79
N ASP A 179 -22.81 -14.78 3.79
CA ASP A 179 -23.12 -15.17 5.16
C ASP A 179 -24.19 -14.27 5.78
N GLU A 180 -25.37 -14.84 6.04
CA GLU A 180 -26.50 -14.15 6.66
C GLU A 180 -26.18 -13.63 8.07
N ASN A 181 -25.30 -14.32 8.81
CA ASN A 181 -24.91 -13.92 10.16
C ASN A 181 -24.13 -12.61 10.18
N LYS A 182 -23.46 -12.26 9.06
CA LYS A 182 -22.70 -11.01 8.91
C LYS A 182 -23.54 -9.85 8.36
N ARG A 183 -24.81 -10.06 8.04
CA ARG A 183 -25.68 -9.03 7.45
C ARG A 183 -26.28 -8.05 8.45
N GLY A 184 -26.36 -8.42 9.73
CA GLY A 184 -26.86 -7.56 10.81
C GLY A 184 -25.81 -6.55 11.28
N LEU A 185 -26.23 -5.39 11.81
CA LEU A 185 -25.30 -4.42 12.40
C LEU A 185 -24.65 -5.00 13.67
N ASP A 186 -23.33 -5.09 13.69
CA ASP A 186 -22.55 -5.47 14.87
C ASP A 186 -21.78 -4.25 15.40
N TYR A 187 -22.14 -3.84 16.62
CA TYR A 187 -21.54 -2.67 17.26
C TYR A 187 -20.06 -2.87 17.63
N GLN A 188 -19.61 -4.10 17.90
CA GLN A 188 -18.20 -4.38 18.19
C GLN A 188 -17.36 -4.23 16.93
N ASN A 189 -17.86 -4.71 15.79
CA ASN A 189 -17.22 -4.54 14.50
C ASN A 189 -17.21 -3.08 14.05
N LEU A 190 -18.31 -2.34 14.25
CA LEU A 190 -18.36 -0.91 13.98
C LEU A 190 -17.32 -0.12 14.79
N LEU A 191 -17.27 -0.34 16.11
CA LEU A 191 -16.33 0.37 16.99
C LEU A 191 -14.87 0.00 16.74
N SER A 192 -14.59 -1.29 16.54
CA SER A 192 -13.23 -1.75 16.20
C SER A 192 -12.80 -1.28 14.81
N GLY A 193 -13.75 -1.18 13.87
CA GLY A 193 -13.55 -0.58 12.55
C GLY A 193 -13.18 0.90 12.65
N LEU A 194 -13.92 1.68 13.44
CA LEU A 194 -13.62 3.11 13.69
C LEU A 194 -12.24 3.29 14.33
N TYR A 195 -11.89 2.45 15.31
CA TYR A 195 -10.57 2.45 15.93
C TYR A 195 -9.46 2.20 14.89
N CYS A 196 -9.59 1.15 14.09
CA CYS A 196 -8.62 0.79 13.06
C CYS A 196 -8.50 1.88 11.99
N PHE A 197 -9.63 2.44 11.55
CA PHE A 197 -9.67 3.55 10.59
C PHE A 197 -8.94 4.78 11.13
N SER A 198 -9.17 5.13 12.40
CA SER A 198 -8.55 6.29 13.05
C SER A 198 -7.02 6.15 13.17
N ILE A 199 -6.53 4.95 13.49
CA ILE A 199 -5.09 4.66 13.49
C ILE A 199 -4.53 4.81 12.07
N GLY A 200 -5.21 4.25 11.07
CA GLY A 200 -4.75 4.34 9.69
C GLY A 200 -4.69 5.78 9.19
N LEU A 201 -5.72 6.58 9.51
CA LEU A 201 -5.77 7.99 9.17
C LEU A 201 -4.64 8.78 9.84
N PHE A 202 -4.38 8.55 11.13
CA PHE A 202 -3.29 9.20 11.86
C PHE A 202 -1.91 8.84 11.29
N LYS A 203 -1.66 7.55 11.00
CA LYS A 203 -0.42 7.12 10.34
C LYS A 203 -0.20 7.85 9.02
N LYS A 204 -1.25 7.98 8.22
CA LYS A 204 -1.19 8.67 6.93
C LYS A 204 -0.92 10.17 7.11
N VAL A 205 -1.85 10.87 7.76
CA VAL A 205 -1.91 12.34 7.73
C VAL A 205 -0.90 12.98 8.66
N ILE A 206 -0.63 12.38 9.82
CA ILE A 206 0.27 12.99 10.81
C ILE A 206 1.70 12.48 10.64
N ILE A 207 1.89 11.17 10.46
CA ILE A 207 3.24 10.60 10.41
C ILE A 207 3.79 10.62 8.97
N ALA A 208 3.09 9.98 8.03
CA ALA A 208 3.61 9.79 6.69
C ALA A 208 3.74 11.10 5.91
N ASP A 209 2.76 11.99 5.99
CA ASP A 209 2.79 13.26 5.26
C ASP A 209 3.86 14.22 5.82
N THR A 210 4.18 14.17 7.12
CA THR A 210 5.33 14.90 7.67
C THR A 210 6.65 14.42 7.08
N PHE A 211 6.86 13.10 6.98
CA PHE A 211 8.02 12.56 6.28
C PHE A 211 7.99 12.84 4.76
N ALA A 212 6.80 12.92 4.16
CA ALA A 212 6.65 13.25 2.75
C ALA A 212 7.16 14.65 2.40
N ASN A 213 6.99 15.62 3.30
CA ASN A 213 7.56 16.96 3.12
C ASN A 213 9.09 16.93 3.06
N ALA A 214 9.74 16.17 3.95
CA ALA A 214 11.19 15.99 3.96
C ALA A 214 11.72 15.30 2.70
N VAL A 215 11.01 14.27 2.25
CA VAL A 215 11.34 13.56 1.01
C VAL A 215 11.15 14.46 -0.21
N SER A 216 10.05 15.20 -0.28
CA SER A 216 9.80 16.16 -1.35
C SER A 216 10.90 17.23 -1.40
N TRP A 217 11.32 17.75 -0.25
CA TRP A 217 12.45 18.67 -0.17
C TRP A 217 13.74 18.03 -0.70
N GLY A 218 14.09 16.83 -0.22
CA GLY A 218 15.34 16.15 -0.59
C GLY A 218 15.43 15.87 -2.10
N PHE A 219 14.38 15.28 -2.67
CA PHE A 219 14.35 14.96 -4.10
C PHE A 219 14.18 16.19 -5.01
N SER A 220 13.75 17.34 -4.47
CA SER A 220 13.78 18.62 -5.21
C SER A 220 15.15 19.32 -5.13
N ASN A 221 16.05 18.88 -4.25
CA ASN A 221 17.34 19.52 -3.97
C ASN A 221 18.51 18.53 -4.03
N VAL A 222 18.44 17.54 -4.94
CA VAL A 222 19.39 16.41 -5.02
C VAL A 222 20.86 16.83 -4.99
N ASP A 223 21.22 17.87 -5.74
CA ASP A 223 22.61 18.33 -5.83
C ASP A 223 23.06 19.10 -4.58
N ALA A 224 22.14 19.72 -3.85
CA ALA A 224 22.42 20.56 -2.68
C ALA A 224 22.49 19.76 -1.37
N MET A 225 21.91 18.56 -1.31
CA MET A 225 21.92 17.71 -0.11
C MET A 225 23.34 17.31 0.32
N SER A 226 23.67 17.39 1.61
CA SER A 226 24.89 16.80 2.18
C SER A 226 24.82 15.26 2.20
N SER A 227 25.94 14.56 2.50
CA SER A 227 25.89 13.10 2.73
C SER A 227 24.92 12.72 3.86
N LEU A 228 24.87 13.52 4.93
CA LEU A 228 23.96 13.26 6.05
C LEU A 228 22.51 13.56 5.69
N ASP A 229 22.24 14.60 4.88
CA ASP A 229 20.89 14.87 4.37
C ASP A 229 20.37 13.69 3.56
N ILE A 230 21.18 13.10 2.67
CA ILE A 230 20.77 11.94 1.87
C ILE A 230 20.41 10.75 2.76
N PHE A 231 21.22 10.48 3.78
CA PHE A 231 20.93 9.41 4.73
C PHE A 231 19.62 9.66 5.49
N ILE A 232 19.40 10.88 5.98
CA ILE A 232 18.17 11.24 6.68
C ILE A 232 16.96 11.18 5.75
N VAL A 233 17.06 11.68 4.52
CA VAL A 233 16.00 11.63 3.50
C VAL A 233 15.68 10.19 3.12
N SER A 234 16.67 9.29 3.05
CA SER A 234 16.46 7.85 2.86
C SER A 234 15.60 7.27 3.98
N LEU A 235 15.95 7.55 5.24
CA LEU A 235 15.15 7.11 6.41
C LEU A 235 13.74 7.72 6.41
N CYS A 236 13.61 9.00 6.06
CA CYS A 236 12.32 9.68 5.94
C CYS A 236 11.46 8.98 4.88
N TYR A 237 12.04 8.61 3.73
CA TYR A 237 11.33 7.88 2.68
C TYR A 237 10.91 6.47 3.14
N THR A 238 11.78 5.76 3.86
CA THR A 238 11.44 4.47 4.48
C THR A 238 10.21 4.60 5.39
N PHE A 239 10.18 5.59 6.29
CA PHE A 239 9.03 5.79 7.17
C PHE A 239 7.79 6.30 6.44
N GLN A 240 7.94 7.26 5.51
CA GLN A 240 6.86 7.74 4.65
C GLN A 240 6.17 6.56 3.97
N LEU A 241 6.94 5.75 3.23
CA LEU A 241 6.41 4.63 2.44
C LEU A 241 5.63 3.64 3.32
N TYR A 242 6.17 3.28 4.49
CA TYR A 242 5.50 2.36 5.40
C TYR A 242 4.24 2.94 6.04
N PHE A 243 4.31 4.14 6.62
CA PHE A 243 3.16 4.73 7.32
C PHE A 243 2.05 5.15 6.35
N ASP A 244 2.40 5.59 5.14
CA ASP A 244 1.43 5.89 4.08
C ASP A 244 0.68 4.61 3.71
N PHE A 245 1.39 3.57 3.27
CA PHE A 245 0.76 2.37 2.76
C PHE A 245 0.08 1.54 3.85
N SER A 246 0.71 1.40 5.03
CA SER A 246 0.06 0.72 6.16
C SER A 246 -1.13 1.50 6.70
N GLY A 247 -1.09 2.84 6.65
CA GLY A 247 -2.21 3.70 7.01
C GLY A 247 -3.43 3.48 6.11
N TYR A 248 -3.22 3.43 4.79
CA TYR A 248 -4.27 3.09 3.83
C TYR A 248 -4.84 1.68 4.04
N CYS A 249 -3.98 0.69 4.28
CA CYS A 249 -4.43 -0.67 4.58
C CYS A 249 -5.26 -0.74 5.88
N ASP A 250 -4.85 -0.01 6.93
CA ASP A 250 -5.58 0.05 8.20
C ASP A 250 -6.94 0.75 8.04
N MET A 251 -7.02 1.81 7.23
CA MET A 251 -8.29 2.46 6.86
C MET A 251 -9.20 1.52 6.06
N ALA A 252 -8.65 0.75 5.11
CA ALA A 252 -9.38 -0.25 4.33
C ALA A 252 -9.95 -1.37 5.21
N ILE A 253 -9.12 -1.93 6.10
CA ILE A 253 -9.50 -2.96 7.07
C ILE A 253 -10.55 -2.40 8.05
N GLY A 254 -10.32 -1.20 8.57
CA GLY A 254 -11.23 -0.54 9.50
C GLY A 254 -12.60 -0.29 8.88
N THR A 255 -12.63 0.27 7.67
CA THR A 255 -13.86 0.47 6.90
C THR A 255 -14.59 -0.86 6.67
N SER A 256 -13.88 -1.90 6.23
CA SER A 256 -14.50 -3.19 5.94
C SER A 256 -15.06 -3.88 7.18
N ARG A 257 -14.38 -3.75 8.32
CA ARG A 257 -14.90 -4.21 9.61
C ARG A 257 -16.23 -3.54 9.95
N MET A 258 -16.43 -2.26 9.63
CA MET A 258 -17.73 -1.61 9.83
C MET A 258 -18.87 -2.26 9.03
N PHE A 259 -18.55 -2.97 7.93
CA PHE A 259 -19.50 -3.76 7.14
C PHE A 259 -19.52 -5.27 7.52
N ASN A 260 -18.89 -5.64 8.64
CA ASN A 260 -18.67 -7.03 9.09
C ASN A 260 -17.86 -7.90 8.12
N ILE A 261 -17.02 -7.27 7.29
CA ILE A 261 -16.16 -7.96 6.33
C ILE A 261 -14.73 -7.87 6.80
N GLU A 262 -14.08 -9.03 6.94
CA GLU A 262 -12.69 -9.11 7.36
C GLU A 262 -11.78 -9.13 6.12
N LEU A 263 -10.91 -8.13 6.00
CA LEU A 263 -9.86 -8.12 4.98
C LEU A 263 -8.54 -8.70 5.54
N PRO A 264 -7.73 -9.36 4.70
CA PRO A 264 -6.40 -9.83 5.10
C PRO A 264 -5.49 -8.63 5.43
N ILE A 265 -4.52 -8.86 6.31
CA ILE A 265 -3.51 -7.85 6.62
C ILE A 265 -2.46 -7.77 5.52
N ASN A 266 -1.95 -6.56 5.28
CA ASN A 266 -0.88 -6.36 4.31
C ASN A 266 0.50 -6.19 4.98
N PHE A 267 0.55 -5.78 6.25
CA PHE A 267 1.79 -5.53 6.99
C PHE A 267 1.80 -6.19 8.36
N ASN A 268 2.95 -6.75 8.74
CA ASN A 268 3.18 -7.38 10.04
C ASN A 268 4.51 -6.93 10.66
N SER A 269 4.62 -5.64 10.98
CA SER A 269 5.83 -5.01 11.56
C SER A 269 7.12 -5.33 10.77
N PRO A 270 7.19 -4.96 9.47
CA PRO A 270 8.24 -5.39 8.55
C PRO A 270 9.65 -4.94 8.93
N TYR A 271 9.80 -3.78 9.55
CA TYR A 271 11.11 -3.27 9.96
C TYR A 271 11.62 -3.87 11.28
N GLN A 272 10.91 -4.83 11.86
CA GLN A 272 11.47 -5.70 12.92
C GLN A 272 12.21 -6.91 12.34
N SER A 273 12.32 -7.00 11.01
CA SER A 273 12.90 -8.17 10.35
C SER A 273 14.41 -8.30 10.51
N THR A 274 14.83 -9.55 10.73
CA THR A 274 16.25 -9.93 10.89
C THR A 274 16.82 -10.60 9.64
N SER A 275 16.04 -10.70 8.57
CA SER A 275 16.54 -11.15 7.26
C SER A 275 15.65 -10.62 6.13
N ILE A 276 16.18 -10.58 4.91
CA ILE A 276 15.41 -10.19 3.71
C ILE A 276 14.24 -11.14 3.45
N ILE A 277 14.36 -12.43 3.81
CA ILE A 277 13.25 -13.39 3.68
C ILE A 277 12.15 -13.07 4.70
N ASP A 278 12.51 -12.77 5.95
CA ASP A 278 11.55 -12.38 6.99
C ASP A 278 10.86 -11.04 6.65
N PHE A 279 11.60 -10.09 6.08
CA PHE A 279 11.06 -8.81 5.62
C PHE A 279 9.91 -9.00 4.62
N TRP A 280 10.13 -9.81 3.57
CA TRP A 280 9.07 -10.15 2.60
C TRP A 280 7.98 -11.07 3.17
N GLY A 281 8.24 -11.70 4.32
CA GLY A 281 7.23 -12.39 5.12
C GLY A 281 6.37 -11.45 5.99
N ARG A 282 6.58 -10.13 5.92
CA ARG A 282 5.90 -9.11 6.73
C ARG A 282 5.52 -7.84 5.95
N TRP A 283 6.13 -7.60 4.79
CA TRP A 283 5.87 -6.49 3.89
C TRP A 283 4.96 -6.91 2.75
N HIS A 284 3.91 -6.13 2.48
CA HIS A 284 2.97 -6.34 1.38
C HIS A 284 2.51 -7.80 1.19
N LEU A 285 2.07 -8.42 2.29
CA LEU A 285 1.76 -9.84 2.40
C LEU A 285 0.83 -10.37 1.31
N THR A 286 -0.18 -9.60 0.93
CA THR A 286 -1.15 -10.05 -0.09
C THR A 286 -0.55 -10.07 -1.50
N LEU A 287 0.40 -9.18 -1.80
CA LEU A 287 1.16 -9.23 -3.06
C LEU A 287 2.07 -10.44 -3.06
N THR A 288 2.81 -10.68 -1.98
CA THR A 288 3.65 -11.87 -1.83
C THR A 288 2.82 -13.16 -1.97
N GLN A 289 1.62 -13.21 -1.37
CA GLN A 289 0.69 -14.32 -1.54
C GLN A 289 0.28 -14.47 -3.01
N PHE A 290 -0.16 -13.42 -3.68
CA PHE A 290 -0.52 -13.48 -5.10
C PHE A 290 0.63 -14.02 -5.98
N LEU A 291 1.82 -13.42 -5.86
CA LEU A 291 3.00 -13.85 -6.63
C LEU A 291 3.36 -15.31 -6.34
N ARG A 292 3.16 -15.78 -5.11
CA ARG A 292 3.39 -17.17 -4.73
C ARG A 292 2.36 -18.12 -5.36
N GLU A 293 1.07 -17.84 -5.20
CA GLU A 293 -0.02 -18.75 -5.62
C GLU A 293 -0.22 -18.81 -7.13
N TYR A 294 -0.03 -17.68 -7.83
CA TYR A 294 -0.34 -17.56 -9.26
C TYR A 294 0.89 -17.52 -10.17
N ILE A 295 2.10 -17.38 -9.62
CA ILE A 295 3.34 -17.38 -10.42
C ILE A 295 4.34 -18.43 -9.91
N TYR A 296 4.72 -18.40 -8.63
CA TYR A 296 5.74 -19.31 -8.07
C TYR A 296 5.37 -20.78 -8.19
N PHE A 297 4.22 -21.18 -7.65
CA PHE A 297 3.81 -22.58 -7.64
C PHE A 297 3.55 -23.12 -9.04
N PRO A 298 2.89 -22.39 -9.96
CA PRO A 298 2.80 -22.79 -11.37
C PRO A 298 4.15 -23.04 -12.06
N LEU A 299 5.21 -22.29 -11.70
CA LEU A 299 6.57 -22.50 -12.23
C LEU A 299 7.30 -23.72 -11.62
N GLY A 300 6.65 -24.47 -10.73
CA GLY A 300 7.16 -25.65 -10.04
C GLY A 300 7.63 -25.40 -8.60
N GLY A 301 7.51 -24.16 -8.10
CA GLY A 301 7.93 -23.78 -6.76
C GLY A 301 9.35 -24.22 -6.42
N SER A 302 9.53 -24.81 -5.24
CA SER A 302 10.82 -25.38 -4.79
C SER A 302 11.01 -26.87 -5.15
N LYS A 303 10.08 -27.48 -5.91
CA LYS A 303 10.04 -28.95 -6.11
C LYS A 303 11.00 -29.43 -7.21
N LYS A 304 11.52 -28.53 -8.06
CA LYS A 304 12.37 -28.84 -9.22
C LYS A 304 13.86 -28.55 -8.98
N GLY A 305 14.33 -28.68 -7.75
CA GLY A 305 15.74 -28.49 -7.37
C GLY A 305 16.15 -27.03 -7.11
N LYS A 306 17.39 -26.86 -6.63
CA LYS A 306 17.89 -25.55 -6.14
C LYS A 306 18.00 -24.49 -7.24
N VAL A 307 18.53 -24.84 -8.42
CA VAL A 307 18.68 -23.89 -9.53
C VAL A 307 17.33 -23.34 -9.97
N ARG A 308 16.33 -24.20 -10.16
CA ARG A 308 14.97 -23.79 -10.53
C ARG A 308 14.32 -22.96 -9.43
N THR A 309 14.58 -23.28 -8.16
CA THR A 309 14.10 -22.50 -7.01
C THR A 309 14.60 -21.06 -7.08
N TYR A 310 15.91 -20.85 -7.29
CA TYR A 310 16.50 -19.51 -7.37
C TYR A 310 16.04 -18.76 -8.63
N ALA A 311 15.97 -19.43 -9.79
CA ALA A 311 15.42 -18.83 -11.00
C ALA A 311 13.96 -18.38 -10.80
N ASN A 312 13.12 -19.20 -10.16
CA ASN A 312 11.73 -18.86 -9.86
C ASN A 312 11.62 -17.67 -8.89
N ILE A 313 12.52 -17.57 -7.89
CA ILE A 313 12.58 -16.41 -6.99
C ILE A 313 12.95 -15.14 -7.76
N MET A 314 13.99 -15.19 -8.61
CA MET A 314 14.38 -14.04 -9.44
C MET A 314 13.25 -13.59 -10.36
N ILE A 315 12.52 -14.52 -10.99
CA ILE A 315 11.38 -14.21 -11.85
C ILE A 315 10.28 -13.47 -11.08
N ILE A 316 9.95 -13.93 -9.87
CA ILE A 316 8.91 -13.30 -9.05
C ILE A 316 9.28 -11.87 -8.67
N PHE A 317 10.52 -11.67 -8.24
CA PHE A 317 10.96 -10.34 -7.86
C PHE A 317 11.14 -9.41 -9.07
N LEU A 318 11.51 -9.93 -10.23
CA LEU A 318 11.50 -9.19 -11.49
C LEU A 318 10.07 -8.74 -11.85
N ILE A 319 9.10 -9.65 -11.79
CA ILE A 319 7.69 -9.33 -12.05
C ILE A 319 7.16 -8.34 -11.02
N SER A 320 7.56 -8.47 -9.75
CA SER A 320 7.23 -7.51 -8.69
C SER A 320 7.79 -6.12 -9.00
N GLY A 321 9.05 -6.04 -9.41
CA GLY A 321 9.70 -4.78 -9.82
C GLY A 321 8.97 -4.14 -11.00
N ILE A 322 8.75 -4.90 -12.07
CA ILE A 322 7.99 -4.43 -13.24
C ILE A 322 6.63 -3.91 -12.80
N TRP A 323 5.88 -4.69 -11.98
CA TRP A 323 4.54 -4.32 -11.53
C TRP A 323 4.47 -2.97 -10.80
N HIS A 324 5.52 -2.58 -10.06
CA HIS A 324 5.51 -1.35 -9.28
C HIS A 324 5.48 -0.09 -10.15
N GLY A 325 6.22 -0.03 -11.25
CA GLY A 325 6.24 1.16 -12.10
C GLY A 325 7.02 0.98 -13.39
N ALA A 326 6.82 1.91 -14.30
CA ALA A 326 7.41 1.89 -15.63
C ALA A 326 8.77 2.64 -15.65
N ASN A 327 9.70 2.20 -14.80
CA ASN A 327 11.06 2.77 -14.68
C ASN A 327 12.09 1.66 -14.44
N TRP A 328 13.29 1.83 -14.96
CA TRP A 328 14.43 0.92 -14.74
C TRP A 328 14.84 0.81 -13.27
N THR A 329 14.60 1.84 -12.46
CA THR A 329 14.82 1.80 -11.01
C THR A 329 14.05 0.67 -10.34
N PHE A 330 12.77 0.46 -10.69
CA PHE A 330 11.95 -0.63 -10.15
C PHE A 330 12.40 -2.02 -10.61
N ILE A 331 12.86 -2.14 -11.85
CA ILE A 331 13.38 -3.40 -12.39
C ILE A 331 14.64 -3.82 -11.61
N VAL A 332 15.59 -2.90 -11.45
CA VAL A 332 16.81 -3.14 -10.68
C VAL A 332 16.50 -3.41 -9.22
N TRP A 333 15.58 -2.65 -8.62
CA TRP A 333 15.12 -2.88 -7.25
C TRP A 333 14.57 -4.29 -7.05
N GLY A 334 13.74 -4.77 -7.98
CA GLY A 334 13.21 -6.13 -7.97
C GLY A 334 14.33 -7.16 -8.04
N LEU A 335 15.22 -7.04 -9.03
CA LEU A 335 16.35 -7.95 -9.19
C LEU A 335 17.26 -8.00 -7.96
N LEU A 336 17.53 -6.86 -7.32
CA LEU A 336 18.34 -6.80 -6.10
C LEU A 336 17.66 -7.50 -4.92
N HIS A 337 16.36 -7.31 -4.71
CA HIS A 337 15.63 -8.07 -3.69
C HIS A 337 15.61 -9.57 -3.97
N GLY A 338 15.46 -9.98 -5.24
CA GLY A 338 15.54 -11.38 -5.64
C GLY A 338 16.91 -11.99 -5.37
N PHE A 339 17.97 -11.24 -5.70
CA PHE A 339 19.36 -11.64 -5.45
C PHE A 339 19.62 -11.79 -3.95
N LEU A 340 19.24 -10.79 -3.14
CA LEU A 340 19.39 -10.84 -1.69
C LEU A 340 18.59 -11.98 -1.05
N ASN A 341 17.40 -12.30 -1.57
CA ASN A 341 16.63 -13.45 -1.11
C ASN A 341 17.38 -14.77 -1.39
N CYS A 342 17.95 -14.93 -2.58
CA CYS A 342 18.77 -16.09 -2.93
C CYS A 342 20.01 -16.18 -2.04
N LEU A 343 20.71 -15.06 -1.83
CA LEU A 343 21.90 -14.96 -0.99
C LEU A 343 21.59 -15.36 0.46
N ASN A 344 20.51 -14.82 1.03
CA ASN A 344 20.09 -15.15 2.40
C ASN A 344 19.71 -16.64 2.54
N ARG A 345 19.16 -17.29 1.50
CA ARG A 345 18.91 -18.74 1.49
C ARG A 345 20.20 -19.56 1.45
N ILE A 346 21.19 -19.14 0.67
CA ILE A 346 22.50 -19.81 0.57
C ILE A 346 23.21 -19.78 1.92
N PHE A 347 23.23 -18.61 2.57
CA PHE A 347 23.94 -18.39 3.83
C PHE A 347 23.08 -18.57 5.08
N LYS A 348 21.87 -19.12 4.96
CA LYS A 348 20.89 -19.19 6.06
C LYS A 348 21.48 -19.70 7.38
N LYS A 349 22.19 -20.83 7.35
CA LYS A 349 22.78 -21.44 8.57
C LYS A 349 23.86 -20.57 9.21
N THR A 350 24.63 -19.83 8.41
CA THR A 350 25.66 -18.92 8.93
C THR A 350 25.01 -17.65 9.46
N TRP A 351 24.01 -17.14 8.74
CA TRP A 351 23.23 -15.98 9.13
C TRP A 351 22.55 -16.18 10.47
N GLU A 352 21.84 -17.28 10.67
CA GLU A 352 21.11 -17.58 11.92
C GLU A 352 22.02 -17.70 13.16
N LYS A 353 23.33 -17.89 12.98
CA LYS A 353 24.30 -17.94 14.08
C LYS A 353 24.81 -16.56 14.52
N THR A 354 24.58 -15.51 13.75
CA THR A 354 25.03 -14.15 14.12
C THR A 354 24.10 -13.52 15.14
N ASN A 355 24.55 -12.42 15.77
CA ASN A 355 23.74 -11.69 16.75
C ASN A 355 22.49 -11.06 16.09
N VAL A 356 21.33 -11.17 16.74
CA VAL A 356 20.05 -10.67 16.21
C VAL A 356 20.03 -9.16 15.92
N VAL A 357 20.75 -8.36 16.72
CA VAL A 357 20.86 -6.91 16.50
C VAL A 357 21.66 -6.64 15.24
N PHE A 358 22.75 -7.38 15.02
CA PHE A 358 23.53 -7.28 13.77
C PHE A 358 22.69 -7.71 12.56
N GLN A 359 21.95 -8.81 12.67
CA GLN A 359 21.04 -9.25 11.62
C GLN A 359 19.99 -8.19 11.26
N TRP A 360 19.39 -7.57 12.28
CA TRP A 360 18.43 -6.49 12.12
C TRP A 360 19.06 -5.27 11.47
N MET A 361 20.20 -4.77 11.97
CA MET A 361 20.88 -3.60 11.41
C MET A 361 21.19 -3.78 9.92
N VAL A 362 21.80 -4.91 9.55
CA VAL A 362 22.13 -5.19 8.14
C VAL A 362 20.87 -5.31 7.29
N THR A 363 19.83 -5.98 7.78
CA THR A 363 18.57 -6.12 7.03
C THR A 363 17.89 -4.77 6.83
N PHE A 364 17.81 -3.95 7.88
CA PHE A 364 17.20 -2.64 7.83
C PHE A 364 17.96 -1.71 6.88
N THR A 365 19.29 -1.63 6.97
CA THR A 365 20.11 -0.81 6.06
C THR A 365 19.98 -1.26 4.61
N LEU A 366 19.98 -2.56 4.33
CA LEU A 366 19.78 -3.06 2.96
C LEU A 366 18.42 -2.68 2.40
N VAL A 367 17.37 -2.78 3.22
CA VAL A 367 16.00 -2.39 2.83
C VAL A 367 15.91 -0.88 2.60
N ASP A 368 16.48 -0.07 3.49
CA ASP A 368 16.50 1.39 3.38
C ASP A 368 17.20 1.87 2.09
N PHE A 369 18.38 1.30 1.78
CA PHE A 369 19.09 1.65 0.54
C PHE A 369 18.33 1.22 -0.72
N LEU A 370 17.61 0.10 -0.67
CA LEU A 370 16.74 -0.30 -1.77
C LEU A 370 15.53 0.63 -1.89
N TRP A 371 15.03 1.20 -0.81
CA TRP A 371 14.00 2.23 -0.88
C TRP A 371 14.48 3.51 -1.55
N LEU A 372 15.73 3.91 -1.34
CA LEU A 372 16.30 5.03 -2.09
C LEU A 372 16.28 4.79 -3.61
N LEU A 373 16.63 3.57 -4.05
CA LEU A 373 16.51 3.17 -5.46
C LEU A 373 15.06 3.20 -5.93
N PHE A 374 14.12 2.76 -5.10
CA PHE A 374 12.69 2.77 -5.42
C PHE A 374 12.13 4.20 -5.60
N ARG A 375 12.66 5.19 -4.88
CA ARG A 375 12.19 6.58 -4.95
C ARG A 375 12.85 7.41 -6.05
N ALA A 376 14.07 7.07 -6.44
CA ALA A 376 14.83 7.83 -7.44
C ALA A 376 14.11 7.89 -8.79
N GLU A 377 14.24 9.01 -9.48
CA GLU A 377 13.64 9.27 -10.80
C GLU A 377 14.37 8.52 -11.92
N SER A 378 15.65 8.19 -11.70
CA SER A 378 16.48 7.47 -12.66
C SER A 378 17.58 6.67 -11.97
N LEU A 379 18.14 5.69 -12.69
CA LEU A 379 19.28 4.93 -12.21
C LEU A 379 20.52 5.81 -11.97
N SER A 380 20.73 6.85 -12.79
CA SER A 380 21.84 7.79 -12.60
C SER A 380 21.67 8.59 -11.30
N GLN A 381 20.46 9.09 -11.02
CA GLN A 381 20.16 9.77 -9.76
C GLN A 381 20.35 8.84 -8.55
N ALA A 382 19.86 7.59 -8.63
CA ALA A 382 20.04 6.60 -7.56
C ALA A 382 21.53 6.34 -7.26
N VAL A 383 22.34 6.12 -8.31
CA VAL A 383 23.79 5.90 -8.16
C VAL A 383 24.49 7.14 -7.63
N TYR A 384 24.10 8.34 -8.08
CA TYR A 384 24.63 9.60 -7.56
C TYR A 384 24.38 9.75 -6.06
N LEU A 385 23.13 9.57 -5.62
CA LEU A 385 22.75 9.67 -4.21
C LEU A 385 23.49 8.64 -3.35
N LEU A 386 23.57 7.39 -3.80
CA LEU A 386 24.30 6.34 -3.08
C LEU A 386 25.81 6.66 -2.97
N LYS A 387 26.44 7.14 -4.04
CA LYS A 387 27.85 7.53 -4.01
C LYS A 387 28.08 8.68 -3.04
N LYS A 388 27.29 9.74 -3.13
CA LYS A 388 27.42 10.94 -2.28
C LYS A 388 27.17 10.62 -0.80
N MET A 389 26.20 9.76 -0.49
CA MET A 389 25.97 9.26 0.88
C MET A 389 27.18 8.49 1.42
N MET A 390 27.81 7.64 0.59
CA MET A 390 28.99 6.85 0.99
C MET A 390 30.28 7.66 1.07
N CYS A 391 30.38 8.80 0.36
CA CYS A 391 31.54 9.69 0.43
C CYS A 391 31.70 10.38 1.78
N MET A 392 30.61 10.58 2.53
CA MET A 392 30.61 11.27 3.83
C MET A 392 31.38 12.61 3.82
N ASP A 393 31.24 13.37 2.73
CA ASP A 393 31.97 14.63 2.51
C ASP A 393 31.50 15.76 3.44
N SER A 394 30.21 15.73 3.79
CA SER A 394 29.56 16.70 4.65
C SER A 394 28.54 16.05 5.58
N LEU A 395 28.66 16.37 6.88
CA LEU A 395 27.80 15.85 7.95
C LEU A 395 26.90 16.93 8.58
N PHE A 396 26.69 18.08 7.92
CA PHE A 396 25.70 19.05 8.38
C PHE A 396 24.30 18.65 7.89
N VAL A 397 23.27 19.00 8.66
CA VAL A 397 21.87 18.87 8.24
C VAL A 397 21.41 20.20 7.68
N SER A 398 20.92 20.20 6.45
CA SER A 398 20.43 21.41 5.78
C SER A 398 19.22 22.00 6.50
N GLN A 399 19.17 23.34 6.60
CA GLN A 399 18.04 24.03 7.24
C GLN A 399 16.70 23.70 6.56
N GLY A 400 16.69 23.61 5.23
CA GLY A 400 15.47 23.26 4.48
C GLY A 400 14.91 21.87 4.83
N LEU A 401 15.77 20.91 5.17
CA LEU A 401 15.33 19.59 5.66
C LEU A 401 14.71 19.70 7.05
N ILE A 402 15.30 20.49 7.94
CA ILE A 402 14.78 20.71 9.29
C ILE A 402 13.42 21.40 9.24
N ASP A 403 13.27 22.40 8.38
CA ASP A 403 12.02 23.15 8.22
C ASP A 403 10.90 22.28 7.63
N SER A 404 11.25 21.30 6.78
CA SER A 404 10.27 20.43 6.11
C SER A 404 9.48 19.53 7.06
N VAL A 405 10.01 19.22 8.24
CA VAL A 405 9.37 18.35 9.25
C VAL A 405 8.73 19.15 10.40
N ALA A 406 8.65 20.48 10.27
CA ALA A 406 7.99 21.31 11.26
C ALA A 406 6.48 21.05 11.25
N LEU A 407 5.94 20.61 12.40
CA LEU A 407 4.50 20.47 12.60
C LEU A 407 3.90 21.87 12.82
N THR A 408 3.30 22.43 11.78
CA THR A 408 2.58 23.73 11.83
C THR A 408 1.47 23.76 12.88
N GLU A 409 0.97 22.60 13.29
CA GLU A 409 0.01 22.47 14.37
C GLU A 409 0.62 22.87 15.71
N ILE A 410 1.91 22.60 15.95
CA ILE A 410 2.56 23.00 17.21
C ILE A 410 2.63 24.53 17.31
N SER A 411 2.93 25.23 16.21
CA SER A 411 2.94 26.70 16.19
C SER A 411 1.55 27.32 16.34
N PHE A 412 0.49 26.62 15.91
CA PHE A 412 -0.89 27.03 16.21
C PHE A 412 -1.20 26.99 17.72
N TRP A 413 -0.66 26.01 18.45
CA TRP A 413 -0.88 25.88 19.90
C TRP A 413 -0.14 26.95 20.71
N GLU A 414 0.91 27.56 20.14
CA GLU A 414 1.64 28.68 20.75
C GLU A 414 0.84 29.99 20.71
N THR A 415 -0.06 30.16 19.74
CA THR A 415 -0.83 31.42 19.55
C THR A 415 -2.14 31.44 20.34
N GLN A 416 -2.67 30.29 20.74
CA GLN A 416 -3.91 30.18 21.51
C GLN A 416 -3.60 29.97 22.99
N SER A 417 -4.24 30.76 23.86
CA SER A 417 -4.10 30.67 25.32
C SER A 417 -4.77 29.40 25.87
N PHE A 418 -4.17 28.23 25.62
CA PHE A 418 -4.56 26.99 26.27
C PHE A 418 -4.15 26.99 27.74
N SER A 419 -4.79 26.12 28.54
CA SER A 419 -4.66 26.06 30.00
C SER A 419 -3.20 26.04 30.49
N SER A 420 -2.98 26.48 31.73
CA SER A 420 -1.64 26.59 32.35
C SER A 420 -0.80 25.32 32.25
N ALA A 421 -1.40 24.13 32.19
CA ALA A 421 -0.70 22.86 32.01
C ALA A 421 -0.05 22.71 30.63
N PHE A 422 -0.70 23.16 29.55
CA PHE A 422 -0.14 23.09 28.20
C PHE A 422 0.98 24.11 27.98
N LYS A 423 0.90 25.25 28.66
CA LYS A 423 1.95 26.28 28.63
C LYS A 423 3.32 25.73 29.06
N TYR A 424 3.39 24.99 30.17
CA TYR A 424 4.66 24.41 30.62
C TYR A 424 5.23 23.34 29.68
N ILE A 425 4.37 22.55 29.05
CA ILE A 425 4.79 21.57 28.05
C ILE A 425 5.33 22.28 26.81
N ALA A 426 4.62 23.30 26.31
CA ALA A 426 5.06 24.10 25.18
C ALA A 426 6.39 24.83 25.47
N GLU A 427 6.54 25.44 26.64
CA GLU A 427 7.80 26.06 27.08
C GLU A 427 8.95 25.05 27.15
N GLY A 428 8.68 23.83 27.64
CA GLY A 428 9.67 22.75 27.67
C GLY A 428 10.09 22.30 26.27
N ILE A 429 9.14 22.14 25.34
CA ILE A 429 9.44 21.82 23.94
C ILE A 429 10.26 22.95 23.31
N GLN A 430 9.87 24.20 23.54
CA GLN A 430 10.56 25.37 22.99
C GLN A 430 11.99 25.53 23.53
N TYR A 431 12.21 25.17 24.79
CA TYR A 431 13.54 25.13 25.38
C TYR A 431 14.47 24.17 24.63
N PHE A 432 13.99 22.97 24.26
CA PHE A 432 14.78 22.03 23.46
C PHE A 432 14.91 22.46 22.01
N TYR A 433 13.83 22.97 21.41
CA TYR A 433 13.82 23.50 20.05
C TYR A 433 14.90 24.57 19.84
N ASN A 434 15.04 25.49 20.78
CA ASN A 434 16.03 26.57 20.71
C ASN A 434 17.48 26.11 20.98
N ARG A 435 17.69 24.94 21.58
CA ARG A 435 19.03 24.44 22.00
C ARG A 435 19.58 23.32 21.13
N ILE A 436 18.71 22.53 20.52
CA ILE A 436 19.09 21.36 19.72
C ILE A 436 18.78 21.68 18.27
N TYR A 437 19.83 21.86 17.47
CA TYR A 437 19.69 22.06 16.03
C TYR A 437 18.99 20.87 15.38
N GLY A 438 17.87 21.12 14.70
CA GLY A 438 17.04 20.07 14.11
C GLY A 438 16.26 19.22 15.11
N PHE A 439 15.95 19.72 16.31
CA PHE A 439 15.22 18.98 17.36
C PHE A 439 14.00 18.21 16.83
N ASN A 440 13.13 18.87 16.05
CA ASN A 440 11.91 18.27 15.51
C ASN A 440 12.20 17.07 14.59
N LEU A 441 13.22 17.18 13.75
CA LEU A 441 13.67 16.12 12.85
C LEU A 441 14.15 14.89 13.62
N TRP A 442 14.99 15.10 14.63
CA TRP A 442 15.47 13.99 15.46
C TRP A 442 14.35 13.38 16.29
N ALA A 443 13.47 14.21 16.87
CA ALA A 443 12.35 13.75 17.66
C ALA A 443 11.39 12.89 16.83
N ILE A 444 11.00 13.33 15.62
CA ILE A 444 10.08 12.57 14.78
C ILE A 444 10.69 11.26 14.28
N LEU A 445 11.99 11.23 13.95
CA LEU A 445 12.69 10.01 13.59
C LEU A 445 12.72 9.02 14.77
N LEU A 446 13.07 9.50 15.97
CA LEU A 446 13.09 8.67 17.18
C LEU A 446 11.70 8.12 17.52
N ILE A 447 10.66 8.95 17.40
CA ILE A 447 9.27 8.52 17.58
C ILE A 447 8.90 7.46 16.53
N ALA A 448 9.25 7.65 15.26
CA ALA A 448 8.98 6.68 14.20
C ALA A 448 9.67 5.33 14.45
N PHE A 449 10.96 5.34 14.83
CA PHE A 449 11.68 4.13 15.24
C PHE A 449 11.02 3.48 16.45
N PHE A 450 10.65 4.26 17.47
CA PHE A 450 9.98 3.73 18.65
C PHE A 450 8.67 3.03 18.29
N ILE A 451 7.83 3.68 17.46
CA ILE A 451 6.56 3.12 16.98
C ILE A 451 6.80 1.79 16.26
N VAL A 452 7.71 1.78 15.29
CA VAL A 452 7.96 0.63 14.43
C VAL A 452 8.55 -0.57 15.20
N LEU A 453 9.42 -0.31 16.17
CA LEU A 453 10.15 -1.37 16.88
C LEU A 453 9.40 -1.86 18.13
N ASN A 454 8.58 -1.04 18.77
CA ASN A 454 8.01 -1.37 20.08
C ASN A 454 6.48 -1.51 20.08
N LEU A 455 5.76 -0.82 19.19
CA LEU A 455 4.30 -0.85 19.20
C LEU A 455 3.74 -2.05 18.44
N LYS A 456 2.63 -2.58 18.95
CA LYS A 456 1.87 -3.65 18.32
C LYS A 456 1.20 -3.13 17.04
N ASN A 457 1.20 -3.94 15.99
CA ASN A 457 0.44 -3.61 14.78
C ASN A 457 -1.08 -3.76 15.00
N THR A 458 -1.86 -3.19 14.10
CA THR A 458 -3.34 -3.12 14.17
C THR A 458 -4.02 -4.49 14.26
N LYS A 459 -3.40 -5.56 13.77
CA LYS A 459 -3.90 -6.93 13.92
C LYS A 459 -3.78 -7.44 15.36
N GLN A 460 -2.67 -7.14 16.01
CA GLN A 460 -2.37 -7.58 17.38
C GLN A 460 -3.15 -6.77 18.43
N ILE A 461 -3.69 -5.62 18.04
CA ILE A 461 -4.50 -4.80 18.94
C ILE A 461 -5.93 -5.35 18.98
N THR A 462 -6.26 -6.09 20.04
CA THR A 462 -7.65 -6.41 20.35
C THR A 462 -8.34 -5.17 20.91
N TYR A 463 -9.38 -4.72 20.23
CA TYR A 463 -10.23 -3.64 20.74
C TYR A 463 -10.96 -4.12 21.99
N LYS A 464 -10.85 -3.32 23.06
CA LYS A 464 -11.61 -3.44 24.29
C LYS A 464 -12.14 -2.05 24.59
N ARG A 465 -13.43 -1.94 24.91
CA ARG A 465 -14.06 -0.67 25.23
C ARG A 465 -13.42 -0.11 26.50
N SER A 466 -12.88 1.11 26.42
CA SER A 466 -12.30 1.84 27.54
C SER A 466 -12.37 3.33 27.24
N PHE A 467 -12.67 4.14 28.26
CA PHE A 467 -12.72 5.60 28.14
C PHE A 467 -11.46 6.17 27.50
N TRP A 468 -10.28 5.75 27.96
CA TRP A 468 -9.00 6.23 27.45
C TRP A 468 -8.77 5.90 25.97
N ARG A 469 -9.24 4.74 25.52
CA ARG A 469 -9.14 4.36 24.10
C ARG A 469 -10.12 5.15 23.24
N SER A 470 -11.33 5.40 23.74
CA SER A 470 -12.29 6.27 23.05
C SER A 470 -11.77 7.70 22.94
N LEU A 471 -11.16 8.22 24.01
CA LEU A 471 -10.53 9.53 24.01
C LEU A 471 -9.36 9.59 23.01
N SER A 472 -8.50 8.56 22.98
CA SER A 472 -7.39 8.52 22.02
C SER A 472 -7.86 8.48 20.58
N ILE A 473 -8.92 7.71 20.27
CA ILE A 473 -9.54 7.71 18.93
C ILE A 473 -10.01 9.11 18.55
N ALA A 474 -10.75 9.77 19.45
CA ALA A 474 -11.29 11.09 19.20
C ALA A 474 -10.17 12.10 18.92
N ILE A 475 -9.11 12.09 19.73
CA ILE A 475 -7.94 12.95 19.53
C ILE A 475 -7.28 12.67 18.17
N MET A 476 -7.03 11.41 17.83
CA MET A 476 -6.40 11.03 16.55
C MET A 476 -7.23 11.48 15.35
N LEU A 477 -8.56 11.27 15.39
CA LEU A 477 -9.46 11.69 14.32
C LEU A 477 -9.50 13.21 14.18
N VAL A 478 -9.70 13.94 15.28
CA VAL A 478 -9.80 15.40 15.25
C VAL A 478 -8.50 16.01 14.76
N TRP A 479 -7.35 15.53 15.27
CA TRP A 479 -6.05 16.01 14.80
C TRP A 479 -5.87 15.73 13.30
N SER A 480 -6.11 14.50 12.85
CA SER A 480 -6.00 14.18 11.42
C SER A 480 -6.92 15.03 10.54
N MET A 481 -8.17 15.28 10.97
CA MET A 481 -9.11 16.10 10.23
C MET A 481 -8.69 17.56 10.11
N VAL A 482 -8.14 18.14 11.19
CA VAL A 482 -7.62 19.52 11.16
C VAL A 482 -6.39 19.63 10.25
N SER A 483 -5.58 18.57 10.16
CA SER A 483 -4.40 18.49 9.31
C SER A 483 -4.69 18.18 7.83
N PHE A 484 -5.96 18.13 7.39
CA PHE A 484 -6.30 17.79 6.00
C PHE A 484 -5.81 18.79 4.95
N THR A 485 -5.49 20.02 5.35
CA THR A 485 -4.95 21.05 4.45
C THR A 485 -3.56 20.71 3.90
N GLY A 486 -2.86 19.71 4.45
CA GLY A 486 -1.53 19.26 4.01
C GLY A 486 -1.46 17.85 3.43
N VAL A 487 -2.60 17.22 3.07
CA VAL A 487 -2.61 15.79 2.69
C VAL A 487 -1.91 15.56 1.35
N ALA A 488 -0.81 14.81 1.40
CA ALA A 488 -0.10 14.37 0.20
C ALA A 488 -0.84 13.22 -0.49
N THR A 489 -0.78 13.19 -1.82
CA THR A 489 -1.34 12.09 -2.63
C THR A 489 -0.72 10.74 -2.24
N TYR A 490 -1.51 9.66 -2.31
CA TYR A 490 -1.04 8.29 -2.06
C TYR A 490 0.19 7.96 -2.89
N ILE A 491 1.24 7.40 -2.28
CA ILE A 491 2.57 7.30 -2.92
C ILE A 491 2.58 6.43 -4.18
N TYR A 492 1.75 5.39 -4.24
CA TYR A 492 1.62 4.53 -5.43
C TYR A 492 0.72 5.10 -6.53
N ALA A 493 0.08 6.25 -6.33
CA ALA A 493 -0.68 6.93 -7.38
C ALA A 493 0.22 7.75 -8.33
N GLY A 494 1.50 7.95 -7.97
CA GLY A 494 2.46 8.76 -8.73
C GLY A 494 3.55 7.97 -9.48
N PHE A 495 3.47 6.63 -9.54
CA PHE A 495 4.47 5.76 -10.19
C PHE A 495 3.98 5.09 -11.48
#